data_AF-A0A9W8JPL8-F1
#
_entry.id   AF-A0A9W8JPL8-F1
#
_cell.length_a   1.000
_cell.length_b   1.000
_cell.length_c   1.000
_cell.angle_alpha   90.00
_cell.angle_beta   90.00
_cell.angle_gamma   90.00
#
_symmetry.space_group_name_H-M   'P 1'
#
loop_
_entity.id
_entity.type
_entity.pdbx_description
1 polymer ?
#
loop_
_entity_poly.entity_id
_entity_poly.type
_entity_poly.pdbx_seq_one_letter_code
_entity_poly.pdbx_strand_id
1 'polypeptide(L)'
;MEQDAFPRFLRSKAFGNLTPISALVRLVLGLIILWIGLAVAFALIFLDVEPKSKRFFLFIPFFFAVLFLVSHQYELDPILVFLGQSETTPFRTLTIREPYVRKLLMGRAIWVSVLVTAFMTALTLLFWAVPGHRL
;
A
#
# COMPACT_ATOMS: atom_id res chain seq x y z
N MET A 1 15.82 34.38 6.13
CA MET A 1 14.50 33.76 5.91
C MET A 1 14.59 32.45 5.11
N GLU A 2 15.45 32.34 4.09
CA GLU A 2 15.63 31.07 3.34
C GLU A 2 16.23 29.93 4.18
N GLN A 3 17.15 30.24 5.11
CA GLN A 3 17.79 29.25 5.99
C GLN A 3 16.82 28.60 6.99
N ASP A 4 15.73 29.26 7.39
CA ASP A 4 14.73 28.72 8.33
C ASP A 4 13.55 28.03 7.63
N ALA A 5 13.26 28.41 6.38
CA ALA A 5 12.20 27.82 5.58
C ALA A 5 12.57 26.43 5.05
N PHE A 6 13.86 26.23 4.70
CA PHE A 6 14.34 24.99 4.11
C PHE A 6 14.26 23.78 5.05
N PRO A 7 14.61 23.86 6.36
CA PRO A 7 14.44 22.76 7.30
C PRO A 7 12.97 22.36 7.50
N ARG A 8 12.04 23.33 7.54
CA ARG A 8 10.60 23.06 7.65
C ARG A 8 10.03 22.43 6.38
N PHE A 9 10.47 22.88 5.21
CA PHE A 9 10.12 22.29 3.92
C PHE A 9 10.64 20.86 3.80
N LEU A 10 11.90 20.62 4.16
CA LEU A 10 12.45 19.27 4.22
C LEU A 10 11.64 18.43 5.18
N ARG A 11 11.27 18.93 6.37
CA ARG A 11 10.40 18.19 7.29
C ARG A 11 9.05 17.84 6.65
N SER A 12 8.36 18.79 6.02
CA SER A 12 7.04 18.56 5.45
C SER A 12 7.04 17.68 4.20
N LYS A 13 8.11 17.70 3.40
CA LYS A 13 8.24 16.89 2.16
C LYS A 13 9.10 15.63 2.31
N ALA A 14 9.86 15.48 3.38
CA ALA A 14 10.62 14.26 3.68
C ALA A 14 9.73 13.13 4.21
N PHE A 15 8.66 13.48 4.93
CA PHE A 15 7.86 12.50 5.68
C PHE A 15 6.72 11.85 4.90
N GLY A 16 6.35 12.36 3.72
CA GLY A 16 5.35 11.70 2.88
C GLY A 16 5.28 12.29 1.47
N ASN A 17 4.80 11.49 0.53
CA ASN A 17 4.45 11.96 -0.81
C ASN A 17 2.93 12.03 -1.01
N LEU A 18 2.14 11.70 0.02
CA LEU A 18 0.67 11.75 0.01
C LEU A 18 0.16 12.95 0.80
N THR A 19 -1.02 13.44 0.39
CA THR A 19 -1.80 14.38 1.19
C THR A 19 -2.59 13.63 2.27
N PRO A 20 -2.94 14.29 3.41
CA PRO A 20 -3.72 13.65 4.48
C PRO A 20 -5.07 13.10 3.99
N ILE A 21 -5.71 13.80 3.04
CA ILE A 21 -6.98 13.36 2.45
C ILE A 21 -6.77 12.10 1.61
N SER A 22 -5.77 12.05 0.74
CA SER A 22 -5.49 10.85 -0.06
C SER A 22 -5.03 9.68 0.82
N ALA A 23 -4.30 9.94 1.90
CA ALA A 23 -3.97 8.93 2.89
C ALA A 23 -5.25 8.39 3.57
N LEU A 24 -6.20 9.24 3.93
CA LEU A 24 -7.48 8.82 4.51
C LEU A 24 -8.33 8.00 3.51
N VAL A 25 -8.40 8.43 2.25
CA VAL A 25 -9.09 7.67 1.19
C VAL A 25 -8.48 6.28 1.05
N ARG A 26 -7.15 6.17 1.06
CA ARG A 26 -6.46 4.87 1.05
C ARG A 26 -6.78 4.03 2.28
N LEU A 27 -6.87 4.61 3.47
CA LEU A 27 -7.28 3.87 4.66
C LEU A 27 -8.66 3.23 4.46
N VAL A 28 -9.66 4.04 4.07
CA VAL A 28 -11.04 3.57 3.89
C VAL A 28 -11.11 2.49 2.80
N LEU A 29 -10.51 2.75 1.63
CA LEU A 29 -10.47 1.78 0.54
C LEU A 29 -9.72 0.51 0.93
N GLY A 30 -8.59 0.64 1.63
CA GLY A 30 -7.80 -0.49 2.10
C GLY A 30 -8.58 -1.40 3.05
N LEU A 31 -9.33 -0.82 3.98
CA LEU A 31 -10.19 -1.57 4.91
C LEU A 31 -11.35 -2.27 4.18
N ILE A 32 -12.01 -1.60 3.23
CA ILE A 32 -13.09 -2.19 2.44
C ILE A 32 -12.56 -3.36 1.59
N ILE A 33 -11.44 -3.16 0.89
CA ILE A 33 -10.84 -4.21 0.05
C ILE A 33 -10.35 -5.37 0.92
N LEU A 34 -9.78 -5.10 2.10
CA LEU A 34 -9.37 -6.15 3.04
C LEU A 34 -10.58 -6.98 3.49
N TRP A 35 -11.68 -6.33 3.86
CA TRP A 35 -12.91 -7.01 4.25
C TRP A 35 -13.45 -7.89 3.12
N ILE A 36 -13.52 -7.38 1.89
CA ILE A 36 -13.93 -8.16 0.71
C ILE A 36 -12.96 -9.33 0.48
N GLY A 37 -11.65 -9.09 0.53
CA GLY A 37 -10.62 -10.10 0.31
C GLY A 37 -10.72 -11.25 1.33
N LEU A 38 -10.91 -10.92 2.61
CA LEU A 38 -11.13 -11.90 3.67
C LEU A 38 -12.44 -12.67 3.48
N ALA A 39 -13.54 -11.97 3.18
CA ALA A 39 -14.83 -12.62 2.94
C ALA A 39 -14.76 -13.62 1.77
N VAL A 40 -14.14 -13.23 0.65
CA VAL A 40 -13.92 -14.12 -0.50
C VAL A 40 -12.99 -15.27 -0.12
N ALA A 41 -11.92 -15.01 0.63
CA ALA A 41 -10.99 -16.05 1.07
C ALA A 41 -11.68 -17.13 1.91
N PHE A 42 -12.47 -16.73 2.91
CA PHE A 42 -13.25 -17.65 3.72
C PHE A 42 -14.31 -18.38 2.91
N ALA A 43 -15.02 -17.69 2.01
CA ALA A 43 -16.01 -18.33 1.13
C ALA A 43 -15.37 -19.41 0.24
N LEU A 44 -14.19 -19.17 -0.33
CA LEU A 44 -13.48 -20.15 -1.17
C LEU A 44 -12.99 -21.37 -0.38
N ILE A 45 -12.67 -21.19 0.91
CA ILE A 45 -12.27 -22.28 1.81
C ILE A 45 -13.48 -23.10 2.24
N PHE A 46 -14.56 -22.44 2.69
CA PHE A 46 -15.77 -23.09 3.21
C PHE A 46 -16.67 -23.69 2.13
N LEU A 47 -16.56 -23.23 0.88
CA LEU A 47 -17.24 -23.87 -0.25
C LEU A 47 -16.42 -25.01 -0.86
N ASP A 48 -15.18 -25.19 -0.39
CA ASP A 48 -14.21 -26.15 -0.90
C ASP A 48 -14.05 -26.08 -2.43
N VAL A 49 -13.82 -24.86 -2.95
CA VAL A 49 -13.79 -24.63 -4.40
C VAL A 49 -12.60 -25.34 -5.06
N GLU A 50 -12.92 -26.19 -6.03
CA GLU A 50 -11.94 -26.83 -6.91
C GLU A 50 -11.81 -26.10 -8.27
N PRO A 51 -10.60 -26.02 -8.86
CA PRO A 51 -9.31 -26.40 -8.28
C PRO A 51 -8.82 -25.40 -7.21
N LYS A 52 -8.02 -25.89 -6.25
CA LYS A 52 -7.38 -25.09 -5.19
C LYS A 52 -6.57 -23.90 -5.72
N SER A 53 -6.08 -23.97 -6.97
CA SER A 53 -5.36 -22.88 -7.64
C SER A 53 -6.17 -21.58 -7.75
N LYS A 54 -7.51 -21.64 -7.75
CA LYS A 54 -8.37 -20.44 -7.74
C LYS A 54 -8.13 -19.55 -6.51
N ARG A 55 -7.72 -20.13 -5.38
CA ARG A 55 -7.39 -19.38 -4.16
C ARG A 55 -6.15 -18.52 -4.33
N PHE A 56 -5.27 -18.82 -5.29
CA PHE A 56 -4.10 -17.99 -5.56
C PHE A 56 -4.50 -16.57 -5.95
N PHE A 57 -5.62 -16.37 -6.67
CA PHE A 57 -6.11 -15.04 -7.07
C PHE A 57 -6.47 -14.11 -5.91
N LEU A 58 -6.56 -14.62 -4.67
CA LEU A 58 -6.68 -13.80 -3.46
C LEU A 58 -5.49 -12.84 -3.26
N PHE A 59 -4.37 -13.12 -3.93
CA PHE A 59 -3.22 -12.22 -3.98
C PHE A 59 -3.61 -10.80 -4.46
N ILE A 60 -4.60 -10.68 -5.36
CA ILE A 60 -5.05 -9.41 -5.94
C ILE A 60 -5.71 -8.50 -4.89
N PRO A 61 -6.82 -8.90 -4.23
CA PRO A 61 -7.42 -8.06 -3.19
C PRO A 61 -6.46 -7.82 -2.03
N PHE A 62 -5.66 -8.81 -1.61
CA PHE A 62 -4.68 -8.61 -0.54
C PHE A 62 -3.56 -7.64 -0.94
N PHE A 63 -3.09 -7.66 -2.19
CA PHE A 63 -2.13 -6.68 -2.68
C PHE A 63 -2.67 -5.25 -2.55
N PHE A 64 -3.85 -4.97 -3.07
CA PHE A 64 -4.43 -3.62 -3.01
C PHE A 64 -4.76 -3.20 -1.58
N ALA A 65 -5.31 -4.09 -0.76
CA ALA A 65 -5.59 -3.82 0.64
C ALA A 65 -4.33 -3.43 1.41
N VAL A 66 -3.30 -4.28 1.36
CA VAL A 66 -2.04 -4.05 2.07
C VAL A 66 -1.33 -2.83 1.52
N LEU A 67 -1.27 -2.65 0.20
CA LEU A 67 -0.68 -1.46 -0.42
C LEU A 67 -1.32 -0.19 0.14
N PHE A 68 -2.64 -0.11 0.20
CA PHE A 68 -3.33 1.08 0.69
C PHE A 68 -3.17 1.30 2.19
N LEU A 69 -3.28 0.25 3.01
CA LEU A 69 -3.13 0.35 4.46
C LEU A 69 -1.70 0.75 4.87
N VAL A 70 -0.69 0.11 4.27
CA VAL A 70 0.71 0.47 4.54
C VAL A 70 1.01 1.86 3.98
N SER A 71 0.50 2.22 2.79
CA SER A 71 0.69 3.58 2.25
C SER A 71 0.09 4.65 3.17
N HIS A 72 -1.07 4.38 3.77
CA HIS A 72 -1.67 5.27 4.78
C HIS A 72 -0.77 5.41 6.00
N GLN A 73 -0.33 4.28 6.59
CA GLN A 73 0.46 4.27 7.82
C GLN A 73 1.80 5.00 7.71
N TYR A 74 2.40 5.00 6.52
CA TYR A 74 3.68 5.66 6.24
C TYR A 74 3.53 7.01 5.54
N GLU A 75 2.29 7.46 5.28
CA GLU A 75 1.95 8.64 4.46
C GLU A 75 2.70 8.67 3.11
N LEU A 76 3.00 7.48 2.57
CA LEU A 76 3.86 7.29 1.42
C LEU A 76 3.30 6.24 0.48
N ASP A 77 3.07 6.62 -0.77
CA ASP A 77 2.77 5.72 -1.87
C ASP A 77 4.05 5.33 -2.62
N PRO A 78 4.50 4.07 -2.52
CA PRO A 78 5.70 3.61 -3.21
C PRO A 78 5.55 3.69 -4.73
N ILE A 79 4.35 3.49 -5.28
CA ILE A 79 4.12 3.51 -6.74
C ILE A 79 4.42 4.89 -7.29
N LEU A 80 3.85 5.94 -6.67
CA LEU A 80 4.11 7.32 -7.08
C LEU A 80 5.58 7.70 -6.91
N VAL A 81 6.25 7.27 -5.83
CA VAL A 81 7.68 7.54 -5.63
C VAL A 81 8.53 6.90 -6.73
N PHE A 82 8.23 5.66 -7.14
CA PHE A 82 8.95 5.01 -8.24
C PHE A 82 8.75 5.71 -9.58
N LEU A 83 7.57 6.30 -9.80
CA LEU A 83 7.29 7.19 -10.95
C LEU A 83 7.90 8.59 -10.80
N GLY A 84 8.63 8.87 -9.71
CA GLY A 84 9.22 10.17 -9.43
C GLY A 84 8.19 11.26 -9.13
N GLN A 85 6.98 10.87 -8.69
CA GLN A 85 5.86 11.76 -8.43
C GLN A 85 5.57 11.89 -6.92
N SER A 86 5.12 13.07 -6.53
CA SER A 86 4.58 13.37 -5.20
C SER A 86 3.29 14.13 -5.34
N GLU A 87 2.34 13.86 -4.46
CA GLU A 87 1.09 14.59 -4.38
C GLU A 87 1.29 15.96 -3.71
N THR A 88 0.61 16.99 -4.22
CA THR A 88 0.61 18.34 -3.62
C THR A 88 -0.76 18.76 -3.14
N THR A 89 -1.78 18.46 -3.95
CA THR A 89 -3.19 18.56 -3.58
C THR A 89 -3.81 17.20 -3.87
N PRO A 90 -4.92 16.82 -3.22
CA PRO A 90 -5.55 15.53 -3.47
C PRO A 90 -5.72 15.28 -4.97
N PHE A 91 -5.23 14.14 -5.45
CA PHE A 91 -5.26 13.68 -6.85
C PHE A 91 -4.46 14.54 -7.85
N ARG A 92 -3.59 15.45 -7.37
CA ARG A 92 -2.67 16.21 -8.22
C ARG A 92 -1.23 15.92 -7.86
N THR A 93 -0.50 15.40 -8.82
CA THR A 93 0.91 15.03 -8.67
C THR A 93 1.83 16.07 -9.27
N LEU A 94 3.01 16.21 -8.69
CA LEU A 94 4.15 16.96 -9.21
C LEU A 94 5.39 16.06 -9.21
N THR A 95 6.26 16.31 -10.16
CA THR A 95 7.54 15.57 -10.28
C THR A 95 8.53 16.04 -9.22
N ILE A 96 9.15 15.08 -8.53
CA ILE A 96 10.18 15.32 -7.52
C ILE A 96 11.48 15.71 -8.22
N ARG A 97 11.82 17.00 -8.20
CA ARG A 97 13.04 17.53 -8.84
C ARG A 97 14.26 17.51 -7.92
N GLU A 98 14.04 17.66 -6.62
CA GLU A 98 15.12 17.79 -5.64
C GLU A 98 15.80 16.43 -5.38
N PRO A 99 17.10 16.25 -5.72
CA PRO A 99 17.77 14.95 -5.64
C PRO A 99 17.86 14.39 -4.22
N TYR A 100 18.03 15.27 -3.21
CA TYR A 100 18.07 14.85 -1.81
C TYR A 100 16.73 14.25 -1.36
N VAL A 101 15.61 14.94 -1.66
CA VAL A 101 14.25 14.47 -1.35
C VAL A 101 13.94 13.17 -2.09
N ARG A 102 14.34 13.07 -3.36
CA ARG A 102 14.16 11.85 -4.16
C ARG A 102 14.88 10.66 -3.53
N LYS A 103 16.14 10.82 -3.09
CA LYS A 103 16.91 9.75 -2.45
C LYS A 103 16.26 9.28 -1.14
N LEU A 104 15.79 10.22 -0.34
CA LEU A 104 15.13 9.93 0.94
C LEU A 104 13.79 9.19 0.74
N LEU A 105 12.94 9.70 -0.15
CA LEU A 105 11.67 9.06 -0.47
C LEU A 105 11.88 7.69 -1.12
N MET A 106 12.89 7.51 -1.97
CA MET A 106 13.21 6.23 -2.59
C MET A 106 13.57 5.17 -1.55
N GLY A 107 14.41 5.50 -0.56
CA GLY A 107 14.74 4.57 0.52
C GLY A 107 13.52 4.14 1.32
N ARG A 108 12.61 5.07 1.61
CA ARG A 108 11.35 4.77 2.30
C ARG A 108 10.37 4.00 1.42
N ALA A 109 10.30 4.29 0.13
CA ALA A 109 9.47 3.56 -0.82
C ALA A 109 9.91 2.10 -0.93
N ILE A 110 11.22 1.84 -0.98
CA ILE A 110 11.76 0.47 -0.94
C ILE A 110 11.31 -0.24 0.34
N TRP A 111 11.46 0.40 1.49
CA TRP A 111 11.02 -0.17 2.77
C TRP A 111 9.52 -0.48 2.78
N VAL A 112 8.69 0.47 2.34
CA VAL A 112 7.24 0.30 2.24
C VAL A 112 6.89 -0.82 1.26
N SER A 113 7.55 -0.92 0.11
CA SER A 113 7.36 -2.02 -0.84
C SER A 113 7.71 -3.38 -0.23
N VAL A 114 8.81 -3.48 0.52
CA VAL A 114 9.18 -4.72 1.22
C VAL A 114 8.08 -5.13 2.20
N LEU A 115 7.56 -4.19 3.01
CA LEU A 115 6.45 -4.45 3.92
C LEU A 115 5.20 -4.90 3.17
N VAL A 116 4.83 -4.21 2.09
CA VAL A 116 3.65 -4.57 1.28
C VAL A 116 3.78 -5.98 0.73
N THR A 117 4.92 -6.31 0.11
CA THR A 117 5.16 -7.65 -0.42
C THR A 117 5.16 -8.70 0.69
N ALA A 118 5.76 -8.43 1.85
CA ALA A 118 5.80 -9.37 2.96
C ALA A 118 4.40 -9.69 3.51
N PHE A 119 3.59 -8.68 3.82
CA PHE A 119 2.22 -8.88 4.33
C PHE A 119 1.30 -9.51 3.30
N MET A 120 1.36 -9.06 2.04
CA MET A 120 0.57 -9.61 0.95
C MET A 120 0.91 -11.09 0.71
N THR A 121 2.19 -11.45 0.70
CA THR A 121 2.64 -12.83 0.53
C THR A 121 2.19 -13.68 1.72
N ALA A 122 2.36 -13.19 2.96
CA ALA A 122 1.94 -13.90 4.16
C ALA A 122 0.43 -14.19 4.16
N LEU A 123 -0.41 -13.21 3.85
CA LEU A 123 -1.86 -13.38 3.75
C LEU A 123 -2.24 -14.37 2.65
N THR A 124 -1.65 -14.21 1.46
CA THR A 124 -1.94 -15.10 0.32
C THR A 124 -1.57 -16.54 0.64
N LEU A 125 -0.38 -16.78 1.20
CA LEU A 125 0.07 -18.12 1.58
C LEU A 125 -0.76 -18.71 2.71
N LEU A 126 -1.17 -17.91 3.69
CA LEU A 126 -2.03 -18.37 4.79
C LEU A 126 -3.34 -18.96 4.24
N PHE A 127 -4.07 -18.20 3.40
CA PHE A 127 -5.36 -18.65 2.86
C PHE A 127 -5.22 -19.70 1.75
N TRP A 128 -4.09 -19.71 1.03
CA TRP A 128 -3.81 -20.76 0.04
C TRP A 128 -3.42 -22.08 0.71
N ALA A 129 -2.66 -22.08 1.80
CA ALA A 129 -2.19 -23.30 2.46
C ALA A 129 -3.33 -24.08 3.12
N VAL A 130 -4.29 -23.38 3.72
CA VAL A 130 -5.41 -23.98 4.46
C VAL A 130 -6.21 -24.96 3.59
N PRO A 131 -6.42 -26.22 4.04
CA PRO A 131 -7.27 -27.17 3.35
C PRO A 131 -8.72 -26.68 3.37
N GLY A 132 -9.46 -26.88 2.27
CA GLY A 132 -10.88 -26.56 2.25
C GLY A 132 -11.68 -27.56 3.08
N HIS A 133 -12.79 -27.11 3.64
CA HIS A 133 -13.75 -27.97 4.28
C HIS A 133 -15.15 -27.40 4.02
N ARG A 134 -16.02 -28.22 3.42
CA ARG A 134 -17.38 -27.81 3.11
C ARG A 134 -18.22 -27.82 4.39
N LEU A 135 -18.63 -26.63 4.83
CA LEU A 135 -19.56 -26.43 5.95
C LEU A 135 -20.99 -26.82 5.56
#